data_AF-A0A831JYL2-F1
#
_entry.id   AF-A0A831JYL2-F1
#
_cell.length_a   1.000
_cell.length_b   1.000
_cell.length_c   1.000
_cell.angle_alpha   90.00
_cell.angle_beta   90.00
_cell.angle_gamma   90.00
#
_symmetry.space_group_name_H-M   'P 1'
#
loop_
_entity.id
_entity.type
_entity.pdbx_description
1 polymer ?
#
loop_
_entity_poly.entity_id
_entity_poly.type
_entity_poly.pdbx_seq_one_letter_code
_entity_poly.pdbx_strand_id
1 'polypeptide(L)'
;MNPRGNPGTGSGKLSGNETVRKWAVLALKIVVSVSALAFLLTRMDLRESLGLLAGSGKSMWALALLFLMVSQAVTTWRWHILLVPYGFILPRLKVMKIYWVGLFFSLFLPGIVGGDVVKTYYVAGSWKAAPTALFTLIADRTIGVAGMLLYAAVGLSATWKAFPPWMAAGVAAMIAIFYPALIYLPRLSVPLLALVKKLRNIPRDRLFIYWDRPLPALKAWGLSLIVHLCLVAAHVAMGRSLGLGL
;
A
#
# COMPACT_ATOMS: atom_id res chain seq x y z
N MET A 1 -50.61 11.51 29.08
CA MET A 1 -50.27 12.63 28.19
C MET A 1 -48.97 12.30 27.45
N ASN A 2 -48.93 12.60 26.16
CA ASN A 2 -48.15 12.01 25.05
C ASN A 2 -46.59 11.94 25.21
N PRO A 3 -45.92 11.01 24.48
CA PRO A 3 -44.54 10.53 24.66
C PRO A 3 -43.50 11.29 23.82
N ARG A 4 -42.22 11.15 24.18
CA ARG A 4 -41.08 11.63 23.37
C ARG A 4 -40.66 10.57 22.35
N GLY A 5 -40.81 10.94 21.08
CA GLY A 5 -40.50 10.12 19.92
C GLY A 5 -39.01 9.89 19.67
N ASN A 6 -38.76 8.70 19.13
CA ASN A 6 -37.53 8.17 18.57
C ASN A 6 -36.92 9.09 17.49
N PRO A 7 -35.63 9.45 17.53
CA PRO A 7 -34.98 10.18 16.45
C PRO A 7 -34.47 9.22 15.36
N GLY A 8 -35.15 9.23 14.22
CA GLY A 8 -34.47 9.23 12.92
C GLY A 8 -33.90 7.90 12.41
N THR A 9 -34.75 6.91 12.13
CA THR A 9 -34.48 5.95 11.04
C THR A 9 -34.78 6.62 9.70
N GLY A 10 -33.87 7.49 9.27
CA GLY A 10 -33.87 8.09 7.93
C GLY A 10 -33.56 7.03 6.87
N SER A 11 -34.56 6.22 6.52
CA SER A 11 -34.57 5.47 5.26
C SER A 11 -34.70 6.48 4.12
N GLY A 12 -33.57 7.08 3.74
CA GLY A 12 -33.47 7.98 2.60
C GLY A 12 -33.76 7.18 1.33
N LYS A 13 -34.99 7.26 0.83
CA LYS A 13 -35.31 6.87 -0.55
C LYS A 13 -34.42 7.70 -1.47
N LEU A 14 -33.38 7.06 -2.01
CA LEU A 14 -32.51 7.65 -3.02
C LEU A 14 -33.37 8.06 -4.21
N SER A 15 -33.37 9.35 -4.53
CA SER A 15 -33.99 9.91 -5.74
C SER A 15 -33.54 9.10 -6.96
N GLY A 16 -34.47 8.72 -7.85
CA GLY A 16 -34.21 7.85 -9.01
C GLY A 16 -33.06 8.32 -9.89
N ASN A 17 -32.80 9.63 -9.93
CA ASN A 17 -31.72 10.23 -10.70
C ASN A 17 -30.31 9.90 -10.15
N GLU A 18 -30.16 9.75 -8.82
CA GLU A 18 -28.87 9.35 -8.23
C GLU A 18 -28.53 7.89 -8.50
N THR A 19 -29.54 7.02 -8.52
CA THR A 19 -29.37 5.59 -8.80
C THR A 19 -28.95 5.41 -10.26
N VAL A 20 -29.64 6.08 -11.20
CA VAL A 20 -29.28 6.05 -12.64
C VAL A 20 -27.86 6.55 -12.88
N ARG A 21 -27.44 7.65 -12.24
CA ARG A 21 -26.06 8.17 -12.34
C ARG A 21 -25.02 7.15 -11.86
N LYS A 22 -25.27 6.47 -10.74
CA LYS A 22 -24.35 5.45 -10.19
C LYS A 22 -24.19 4.26 -11.14
N TRP A 23 -25.30 3.75 -11.68
CA TRP A 23 -25.28 2.65 -12.64
C TRP A 23 -24.65 3.05 -13.98
N ALA A 24 -24.90 4.27 -14.47
CA ALA A 24 -24.25 4.79 -15.66
C ALA A 24 -22.72 4.91 -15.50
N VAL A 25 -22.25 5.40 -14.35
CA VAL A 25 -20.81 5.47 -14.04
C VAL A 25 -20.20 4.08 -13.90
N LEU A 26 -20.91 3.12 -13.30
CA LEU A 26 -20.45 1.73 -13.21
C LEU A 26 -20.35 1.08 -14.58
N ALA A 27 -21.37 1.24 -15.42
CA ALA A 27 -21.39 0.74 -16.79
C ALA A 27 -20.26 1.35 -17.62
N LEU A 28 -20.04 2.67 -17.52
CA LEU A 28 -18.92 3.34 -18.19
C LEU A 28 -17.56 2.78 -17.72
N LYS A 29 -17.37 2.57 -16.41
CA LYS A 29 -16.13 1.95 -15.89
C LYS A 29 -15.93 0.54 -16.45
N ILE A 30 -16.98 -0.27 -16.48
CA ILE A 30 -16.93 -1.64 -17.04
C ILE A 30 -16.58 -1.58 -18.52
N VAL A 31 -17.27 -0.74 -19.31
CA VAL A 31 -17.03 -0.59 -20.75
C VAL A 31 -15.59 -0.14 -21.01
N VAL A 32 -15.08 0.86 -20.26
CA VAL A 32 -13.70 1.34 -20.40
C VAL A 32 -12.71 0.23 -20.02
N SER A 33 -12.91 -0.46 -18.89
CA SER A 33 -12.03 -1.56 -18.46
C SER A 33 -12.04 -2.74 -19.44
N VAL A 34 -13.21 -3.16 -19.93
CA VAL A 34 -13.36 -4.25 -20.90
C VAL A 34 -12.80 -3.85 -22.26
N SER A 35 -13.04 -2.61 -22.72
CA SER A 35 -12.50 -2.12 -23.99
C SER A 35 -10.98 -2.00 -23.94
N ALA A 36 -10.41 -1.50 -22.84
CA ALA A 36 -8.97 -1.45 -22.65
C ALA A 36 -8.36 -2.86 -22.61
N LEU A 37 -9.02 -3.80 -21.92
CA LEU A 37 -8.59 -5.19 -21.87
C LEU A 37 -8.68 -5.86 -23.25
N ALA A 38 -9.80 -5.70 -23.96
CA ALA A 38 -9.99 -6.22 -25.32
C ALA A 38 -8.95 -5.62 -26.29
N PHE A 39 -8.72 -4.31 -26.23
CA PHE A 39 -7.68 -3.65 -27.01
C PHE A 39 -6.29 -4.24 -26.71
N LEU A 40 -5.97 -4.47 -25.44
CA LEU A 40 -4.71 -5.09 -25.04
C LEU A 40 -4.60 -6.52 -25.58
N LEU A 41 -5.67 -7.32 -25.50
CA LEU A 41 -5.74 -8.68 -26.04
C LEU A 41 -5.64 -8.72 -27.58
N THR A 42 -6.10 -7.69 -28.29
CA THR A 42 -5.90 -7.60 -29.75
C THR A 42 -4.47 -7.22 -30.15
N ARG A 43 -3.70 -6.63 -29.21
CA ARG A 43 -2.30 -6.23 -29.41
C ARG A 43 -1.30 -7.27 -28.91
N MET A 44 -1.71 -8.13 -27.98
CA MET A 44 -0.91 -9.23 -27.47
C MET A 44 -1.21 -10.49 -28.26
N ASP A 45 -0.17 -11.11 -28.85
CA ASP A 45 -0.31 -12.47 -29.36
C ASP A 45 -0.41 -13.43 -28.17
N LEU A 46 -1.65 -13.77 -27.82
CA LEU A 46 -1.97 -14.68 -26.72
C LEU A 46 -1.34 -16.06 -26.92
N ARG A 47 -1.18 -16.49 -28.17
CA ARG A 47 -0.61 -17.80 -28.48
C ARG A 47 0.89 -17.81 -28.22
N GLU A 48 1.58 -16.74 -28.62
CA GLU A 48 3.00 -16.55 -28.32
C GLU A 48 3.23 -16.40 -26.80
N SER A 49 2.40 -15.60 -26.13
CA SER A 49 2.48 -15.37 -24.67
C SER A 49 2.26 -16.67 -23.87
N LEU A 50 1.27 -17.47 -24.25
CA LEU A 50 1.02 -18.78 -23.64
C LEU A 50 2.12 -19.80 -24.01
N GLY A 51 2.70 -19.71 -25.20
CA GLY A 51 3.85 -20.51 -25.62
C GLY A 51 5.09 -20.21 -24.77
N LEU A 52 5.38 -18.94 -24.49
CA LEU A 52 6.46 -18.50 -23.60
C LEU A 52 6.22 -18.98 -22.16
N LEU A 53 4.99 -18.91 -21.66
CA LEU A 53 4.64 -19.44 -20.35
C LEU A 53 4.79 -20.97 -20.28
N ALA A 54 4.32 -21.69 -21.30
CA ALA A 54 4.41 -23.15 -21.36
C ALA A 54 5.85 -23.65 -21.51
N GLY A 55 6.70 -22.91 -22.24
CA GLY A 55 8.13 -23.19 -22.40
C GLY A 55 9.00 -22.67 -21.25
N SER A 56 8.43 -21.89 -20.31
CA SER A 56 9.19 -21.28 -19.24
C SER A 56 9.67 -22.28 -18.18
N GLY A 57 10.88 -22.05 -17.66
CA GLY A 57 11.48 -22.89 -16.63
C GLY A 57 10.73 -22.80 -15.31
N LYS A 58 10.03 -23.86 -14.91
CA LYS A 58 9.27 -23.96 -13.63
C LYS A 58 10.08 -23.56 -12.39
N SER A 59 11.40 -23.77 -12.42
CA SER A 59 12.33 -23.42 -11.33
C SER A 59 12.43 -21.90 -11.11
N MET A 60 12.47 -21.09 -12.17
CA MET A 60 12.58 -19.63 -12.03
C MET A 60 11.28 -19.00 -11.53
N TRP A 61 10.13 -19.54 -11.93
CA TRP A 61 8.84 -19.18 -11.35
C TRP A 61 8.73 -19.54 -9.87
N ALA A 62 9.22 -20.72 -9.46
CA ALA A 62 9.26 -21.11 -8.06
C ALA A 62 10.18 -20.18 -7.24
N LEU A 63 11.32 -19.77 -7.80
CA LEU A 63 12.23 -18.82 -7.18
C LEU A 63 11.60 -17.42 -7.06
N ALA A 64 10.90 -16.95 -8.09
CA ALA A 64 10.15 -15.70 -8.05
C ALA A 64 9.08 -15.73 -6.96
N LEU A 65 8.31 -16.82 -6.87
CA LEU A 65 7.31 -17.03 -5.82
C LEU A 65 7.98 -17.00 -4.44
N LEU A 66 9.11 -17.68 -4.26
CA LEU A 66 9.86 -17.67 -3.00
C LEU A 66 10.23 -16.24 -2.58
N PHE A 67 10.81 -15.45 -3.49
CA PHE A 67 11.16 -14.05 -3.19
C PHE A 67 9.93 -13.19 -2.86
N LEU A 68 8.81 -13.40 -3.54
CA LEU A 68 7.55 -12.74 -3.20
C LEU A 68 7.08 -13.13 -1.79
N MET A 69 7.08 -14.42 -1.43
CA MET A 69 6.69 -14.89 -0.10
C MET A 69 7.61 -14.31 0.99
N VAL A 70 8.93 -14.31 0.76
CA VAL A 70 9.93 -13.72 1.68
C VAL A 70 9.68 -12.21 1.82
N SER A 71 9.45 -11.49 0.73
CA SER A 71 9.14 -10.05 0.78
C SER A 71 7.92 -9.74 1.64
N GLN A 72 6.87 -10.57 1.57
CA GLN A 72 5.66 -10.39 2.38
C GLN A 72 5.91 -10.71 3.87
N ALA A 73 6.72 -11.73 4.14
CA ALA A 73 7.13 -12.08 5.51
C ALA A 73 7.96 -10.96 6.15
N VAL A 74 8.93 -10.40 5.41
CA VAL A 74 9.75 -9.26 5.86
C VAL A 74 8.89 -8.01 6.06
N THR A 75 7.94 -7.74 5.15
CA THR A 75 7.01 -6.61 5.28
C THR A 75 6.13 -6.75 6.52
N THR A 76 5.68 -7.96 6.84
CA THR A 76 4.96 -8.24 8.09
C THR A 76 5.83 -7.96 9.31
N TRP A 77 7.08 -8.43 9.32
CA TRP A 77 8.00 -8.19 10.42
C TRP A 77 8.28 -6.70 10.61
N ARG A 78 8.46 -5.98 9.50
CA ARG A 78 8.61 -4.53 9.49
C ARG A 78 7.41 -3.85 10.15
N TRP A 79 6.19 -4.25 9.79
CA TRP A 79 4.99 -3.71 10.41
C TRP A 79 4.89 -4.07 11.91
N HIS A 80 5.31 -5.27 12.31
CA HIS A 80 5.38 -5.66 13.74
C HIS A 80 6.26 -4.70 14.55
N ILE A 81 7.43 -4.31 14.03
CA ILE A 81 8.31 -3.33 14.69
C ILE A 81 7.61 -1.98 14.86
N LEU A 82 6.79 -1.57 13.89
CA LEU A 82 6.07 -0.31 13.91
C LEU A 82 4.88 -0.32 14.88
N LEU A 83 4.33 -1.49 15.21
CA LEU A 83 3.24 -1.65 16.17
C LEU A 83 3.67 -1.41 17.63
N VAL A 84 4.88 -1.84 18.00
CA VAL A 84 5.37 -1.85 19.39
C VAL A 84 5.38 -0.45 20.05
N PRO A 85 5.85 0.63 19.38
CA PRO A 85 5.89 1.97 19.99
C PRO A 85 4.51 2.53 20.35
N TYR A 86 3.46 2.05 19.69
CA TYR A 86 2.07 2.44 19.95
C TYR A 86 1.38 1.55 21.00
N GLY A 87 2.13 0.65 21.64
CA GLY A 87 1.63 -0.26 22.68
C GLY A 87 0.92 -1.51 22.15
N PHE A 88 0.90 -1.73 20.84
CA PHE A 88 0.32 -2.94 20.26
C PHE A 88 1.30 -4.12 20.34
N ILE A 89 1.30 -4.79 21.50
CA ILE A 89 2.15 -5.95 21.77
C ILE A 89 1.38 -7.21 21.38
N LEU A 90 1.59 -7.67 20.14
CA LEU A 90 0.99 -8.90 19.60
C LEU A 90 2.07 -9.94 19.31
N PRO A 91 1.78 -11.25 19.47
CA PRO A 91 2.68 -12.31 19.04
C PRO A 91 2.97 -12.18 17.54
N ARG A 92 4.23 -12.38 17.13
CA ARG A 92 4.67 -12.23 15.72
C ARG A 92 3.81 -13.05 14.75
N LEU A 93 3.46 -14.27 15.14
CA LEU A 93 2.61 -15.14 14.32
C LEU A 93 1.18 -14.60 14.16
N LYS A 94 0.64 -13.93 15.19
CA LYS A 94 -0.67 -13.27 15.11
C LYS A 94 -0.63 -12.09 14.14
N VAL A 95 0.44 -11.28 14.18
CA VAL A 95 0.62 -10.17 13.22
C VAL A 95 0.80 -10.70 11.80
N MET A 96 1.53 -11.81 11.61
CA MET A 96 1.60 -12.51 10.32
C MET A 96 0.22 -12.90 9.81
N LYS A 97 -0.58 -13.60 10.61
CA LYS A 97 -1.95 -13.97 10.21
C LYS A 97 -2.79 -12.74 9.82
N ILE A 98 -2.76 -11.68 10.63
CA ILE A 98 -3.50 -10.44 10.36
C ILE A 98 -3.03 -9.80 9.04
N TYR A 99 -1.72 -9.72 8.82
CA TYR A 99 -1.17 -9.08 7.63
C TYR A 99 -1.56 -9.83 6.36
N TRP A 100 -1.52 -11.17 6.38
CA TRP A 100 -1.88 -12.01 5.24
C TRP A 100 -3.38 -12.04 4.97
N VAL A 101 -4.22 -12.03 6.00
CA VAL A 101 -5.67 -11.82 5.85
C VAL A 101 -5.93 -10.45 5.22
N GLY A 102 -5.25 -9.40 5.70
CA GLY A 102 -5.33 -8.09 5.08
C GLY A 102 -4.85 -8.07 3.63
N LEU A 103 -3.79 -8.81 3.29
CA LEU A 103 -3.30 -8.96 1.92
C LEU A 103 -4.36 -9.62 1.02
N PHE A 104 -5.01 -10.68 1.49
CA PHE A 104 -6.14 -11.30 0.81
C PHE A 104 -7.23 -10.27 0.52
N PHE A 105 -7.67 -9.52 1.52
CA PHE A 105 -8.69 -8.49 1.32
C PHE A 105 -8.24 -7.37 0.37
N SER A 106 -6.96 -6.98 0.36
CA SER A 106 -6.43 -6.03 -0.62
C SER A 106 -6.44 -6.57 -2.06
N LEU A 107 -6.39 -7.88 -2.26
CA LEU A 107 -6.41 -8.52 -3.59
C LEU A 107 -7.83 -8.79 -4.09
N PHE A 108 -8.74 -9.18 -3.20
CA PHE A 108 -10.09 -9.62 -3.57
C PHE A 108 -11.17 -8.55 -3.41
N LEU A 109 -10.99 -7.54 -2.53
CA LEU A 109 -11.96 -6.44 -2.41
C LEU A 109 -11.63 -5.33 -3.40
N PRO A 110 -12.59 -4.89 -4.22
CA PRO A 110 -12.44 -3.67 -5.02
C PRO A 110 -12.41 -2.45 -4.08
N GLY A 111 -11.22 -1.88 -3.90
CA GLY A 111 -11.00 -0.65 -3.14
C GLY A 111 -9.66 -0.62 -2.43
N ILE A 112 -8.97 0.52 -2.50
CA ILE A 112 -7.62 0.73 -1.91
C ILE A 112 -7.61 0.53 -0.38
N VAL A 113 -8.77 0.58 0.27
CA VAL A 113 -8.91 0.69 1.73
C VAL A 113 -9.29 -0.64 2.41
N GLY A 114 -9.72 -1.66 1.67
CA GLY A 114 -10.30 -2.88 2.23
C GLY A 114 -9.35 -3.65 3.15
N GLY A 115 -8.16 -4.00 2.66
CA GLY A 115 -7.18 -4.74 3.45
C GLY A 115 -6.60 -3.95 4.61
N ASP A 116 -6.47 -2.64 4.48
CA ASP A 116 -5.96 -1.77 5.55
C ASP A 116 -6.98 -1.64 6.70
N VAL A 117 -8.27 -1.51 6.39
CA VAL A 117 -9.35 -1.53 7.41
C VAL A 117 -9.33 -2.83 8.19
N VAL A 118 -9.17 -3.96 7.52
CA VAL A 118 -9.11 -5.27 8.17
C VAL A 118 -7.91 -5.36 9.11
N LYS A 119 -6.72 -4.95 8.66
CA LYS A 119 -5.51 -4.91 9.50
C LYS A 119 -5.69 -4.00 10.71
N THR A 120 -6.22 -2.79 10.51
CA THR A 120 -6.50 -1.85 11.59
C THR A 120 -7.48 -2.42 12.60
N TYR A 121 -8.59 -3.02 12.14
CA TYR A 121 -9.62 -3.57 12.99
C TYR A 121 -9.08 -4.70 13.88
N TYR A 122 -8.36 -5.66 13.29
CA TYR A 122 -7.80 -6.80 14.04
C TYR A 122 -6.68 -6.40 15.02
N VAL A 123 -5.86 -5.40 14.69
CA VAL A 123 -4.82 -4.90 15.59
C VAL A 123 -5.41 -4.07 16.72
N ALA A 124 -6.33 -3.17 16.40
CA ALA A 124 -6.93 -2.27 17.36
C ALA A 124 -7.77 -3.01 18.40
N GLY A 125 -8.45 -4.09 17.99
CA GLY A 125 -9.37 -4.87 18.84
C GLY A 125 -10.60 -4.10 19.33
N SER A 126 -10.64 -2.78 19.15
CA SER A 126 -11.71 -1.88 19.55
C SER A 126 -11.71 -0.63 18.65
N TRP A 127 -12.88 -0.03 18.46
CA TRP A 127 -13.02 1.19 17.65
C TRP A 127 -12.27 2.39 18.24
N LYS A 128 -12.03 2.41 19.56
CA LYS A 128 -11.28 3.48 20.23
C LYS A 128 -9.79 3.47 19.85
N ALA A 129 -9.21 2.29 19.61
CA ALA A 129 -7.80 2.14 19.24
C ALA A 129 -7.57 2.15 17.72
N ALA A 130 -8.63 2.12 16.90
CA ALA A 130 -8.54 2.06 15.45
C ALA A 130 -7.75 3.22 14.81
N PRO A 131 -7.91 4.50 15.23
CA PRO A 131 -7.10 5.58 14.67
C PRO A 131 -5.60 5.39 14.94
N THR A 132 -5.25 4.89 16.13
CA THR A 132 -3.86 4.62 16.53
C THR A 132 -3.26 3.48 15.71
N ALA A 133 -4.02 2.39 15.49
CA ALA A 133 -3.59 1.29 14.62
C ALA A 133 -3.53 1.68 13.14
N LEU A 134 -4.29 2.69 12.70
CA LEU A 134 -4.19 3.21 11.34
C LEU A 134 -2.87 3.98 11.13
N PHE A 135 -2.38 4.73 12.12
CA PHE A 135 -1.09 5.43 12.00
C PHE A 135 0.09 4.49 11.81
N THR A 136 0.06 3.30 12.40
CA THR A 136 1.13 2.30 12.19
C THR A 136 1.14 1.79 10.75
N LEU A 137 -0.02 1.66 10.11
CA LEU A 137 -0.13 1.33 8.68
C LEU A 137 0.33 2.50 7.80
N ILE A 138 -0.05 3.73 8.11
CA ILE A 138 0.41 4.90 7.36
C ILE A 138 1.94 4.98 7.42
N ALA A 139 2.54 4.81 8.60
CA ALA A 139 3.98 4.76 8.75
C ALA A 139 4.60 3.59 7.97
N ASP A 140 3.97 2.42 7.99
CA ASP A 140 4.39 1.27 7.18
C ASP A 140 4.39 1.61 5.67
N ARG A 141 3.35 2.27 5.15
CA ARG A 141 3.31 2.72 3.75
C ARG A 141 4.40 3.75 3.45
N THR A 142 4.54 4.77 4.29
CA THR A 142 5.54 5.83 4.13
C THR A 142 6.96 5.28 4.11
N ILE A 143 7.28 4.33 5.00
CA ILE A 143 8.59 3.66 5.02
C ILE A 143 8.79 2.77 3.78
N GLY A 144 7.71 2.19 3.26
CA GLY A 144 7.75 1.43 2.01
C GLY A 144 8.15 2.33 0.84
N VAL A 145 7.45 3.46 0.70
CA VAL A 145 7.73 4.46 -0.35
C VAL A 145 9.13 5.06 -0.19
N ALA A 146 9.59 5.34 1.04
CA ALA A 146 10.94 5.82 1.30
C ALA A 146 12.01 4.84 0.75
N GLY A 147 11.86 3.55 1.06
CA GLY A 147 12.74 2.51 0.54
C GLY A 147 12.69 2.38 -0.99
N MET A 148 11.48 2.47 -1.56
CA MET A 148 11.28 2.42 -3.02
C MET A 148 11.99 3.57 -3.73
N LEU A 149 11.87 4.79 -3.21
CA LEU A 149 12.52 5.97 -3.79
C LEU A 149 14.04 5.88 -3.73
N LEU A 150 14.60 5.28 -2.66
CA LEU A 150 16.03 5.01 -2.60
C LEU A 150 16.47 4.02 -3.68
N TYR A 151 15.72 2.92 -3.85
CA TYR A 151 15.99 1.95 -4.91
C TYR A 151 15.90 2.59 -6.31
N ALA A 152 14.90 3.45 -6.54
CA ALA A 152 14.76 4.19 -7.78
C ALA A 152 15.96 5.13 -8.01
N ALA A 153 16.45 5.81 -6.98
CA ALA A 153 17.62 6.67 -7.05
C ALA A 153 18.89 5.89 -7.44
N VAL A 154 19.13 4.75 -6.77
CA VAL A 154 20.29 3.89 -7.03
C VAL A 154 20.21 3.31 -8.45
N GLY A 155 19.06 2.76 -8.85
CA GLY A 155 18.86 2.21 -10.20
C GLY A 155 19.07 3.26 -11.29
N LEU A 156 18.51 4.46 -11.10
CA LEU A 156 18.68 5.57 -12.02
C LEU A 156 20.13 6.06 -12.08
N SER A 157 20.86 6.10 -10.96
CA SER A 157 22.28 6.47 -10.95
C SER A 157 23.15 5.50 -11.75
N ALA A 158 22.84 4.21 -11.72
CA ALA A 158 23.55 3.18 -12.50
C ALA A 158 23.18 3.20 -13.99
N THR A 159 21.98 3.67 -14.34
CA THR A 159 21.41 3.60 -15.70
C THR A 159 21.01 4.96 -16.26
N TRP A 160 21.60 6.05 -15.78
CA TRP A 160 21.16 7.43 -16.08
C TRP A 160 21.10 7.74 -17.58
N LYS A 161 21.95 7.09 -18.40
CA LYS A 161 21.97 7.27 -19.86
C LYS A 161 20.89 6.48 -20.60
N ALA A 162 20.29 5.47 -19.96
CA ALA A 162 19.27 4.62 -20.58
C ALA A 162 17.87 5.25 -20.56
N PHE A 163 17.65 6.28 -19.73
CA PHE A 163 16.36 6.92 -19.55
C PHE A 163 16.36 8.38 -20.02
N PRO A 164 15.23 8.89 -20.51
CA PRO A 164 15.09 10.31 -20.82
C PRO A 164 15.35 11.21 -19.59
N PRO A 165 15.97 12.40 -19.76
CA PRO A 165 16.30 13.29 -18.66
C PRO A 165 15.10 13.71 -17.79
N TRP A 166 13.89 13.81 -18.36
CA TRP A 166 12.68 14.17 -17.63
C TRP A 166 12.27 13.12 -16.59
N MET A 167 12.53 11.83 -16.87
CA MET A 167 12.23 10.75 -15.92
C MET A 167 13.19 10.82 -14.74
N ALA A 168 14.46 11.09 -15.03
CA ALA A 168 15.49 11.26 -14.03
C ALA A 168 15.21 12.47 -13.12
N ALA A 169 14.85 13.61 -13.73
CA ALA A 169 14.42 14.81 -13.02
C ALA A 169 13.16 14.57 -12.17
N GLY A 170 12.19 13.80 -12.68
CA GLY A 170 10.98 13.43 -11.94
C GLY A 170 11.28 12.62 -10.68
N VAL A 171 12.16 11.60 -10.76
CA VAL A 171 12.59 10.82 -9.59
C VAL A 171 13.36 11.69 -8.61
N ALA A 172 14.28 12.53 -9.08
CA ALA A 172 15.01 13.46 -8.23
C ALA A 172 14.08 14.45 -7.51
N ALA A 173 13.08 15.00 -8.21
CA ALA A 173 12.06 15.87 -7.62
C ALA A 173 11.22 15.15 -6.57
N MET A 174 10.79 13.91 -6.82
CA MET A 174 10.06 13.11 -5.82
C MET A 174 10.88 12.90 -4.55
N ILE A 175 12.18 12.61 -4.67
CA ILE A 175 13.08 12.45 -3.52
C ILE A 175 13.24 13.77 -2.78
N ALA A 176 13.50 14.85 -3.51
CA ALA A 176 13.68 16.20 -2.97
C ALA A 176 12.43 16.74 -2.27
N ILE A 177 11.24 16.28 -2.63
CA ILE A 177 9.99 16.64 -1.96
C ILE A 177 9.71 15.68 -0.79
N PHE A 178 9.82 14.37 -1.01
CA PHE A 178 9.34 13.35 -0.08
C PHE A 178 10.13 13.31 1.24
N TYR A 179 11.46 13.30 1.18
CA TYR A 179 12.29 13.20 2.40
C TYR A 179 12.21 14.45 3.27
N PRO A 180 12.29 15.68 2.73
CA PRO A 180 12.02 16.88 3.52
C PRO A 180 10.59 16.91 4.05
N ALA A 181 9.59 16.57 3.24
CA ALA A 181 8.20 16.49 3.71
C ALA A 181 8.05 15.54 4.90
N LEU A 182 8.79 14.42 4.93
CA LEU A 182 8.85 13.52 6.07
C LEU A 182 9.47 14.23 7.29
N ILE A 183 10.65 14.83 7.15
CA ILE A 183 11.34 15.51 8.26
C ILE A 183 10.49 16.66 8.85
N TYR A 184 9.80 17.43 8.00
CA TYR A 184 8.98 18.57 8.41
C TYR A 184 7.51 18.21 8.69
N LEU A 185 7.10 16.95 8.46
CA LEU A 185 5.73 16.48 8.65
C LEU A 185 5.15 16.83 10.03
N PRO A 186 5.89 16.67 11.15
CA PRO A 186 5.36 17.02 12.46
C PRO A 186 5.02 18.50 12.61
N ARG A 187 5.81 19.38 11.98
CA ARG A 187 5.58 20.83 12.04
C ARG A 187 4.43 21.25 11.12
N LEU A 188 4.33 20.65 9.93
CA LEU A 188 3.32 21.00 8.93
C LEU A 188 1.92 20.42 9.27
N SER A 189 1.86 19.25 9.90
CA SER A 189 0.60 18.58 10.18
C SER A 189 -0.15 19.15 11.40
N VAL A 190 0.55 19.76 12.37
CA VAL A 190 -0.06 20.37 13.57
C VAL A 190 -1.12 21.45 13.24
N PRO A 191 -0.86 22.45 12.38
CA PRO A 191 -1.88 23.42 11.99
C PRO A 191 -3.00 22.79 11.13
N LEU A 192 -2.67 21.81 10.29
CA LEU A 192 -3.64 21.12 9.43
C LEU A 192 -4.65 20.27 10.24
N LEU A 193 -4.15 19.55 11.23
CA LEU A 193 -4.96 18.72 12.15
C LEU A 193 -5.87 19.58 13.04
N ALA A 194 -5.45 20.81 13.38
CA ALA A 194 -6.27 21.74 14.13
C ALA A 194 -7.49 22.24 13.34
N LEU A 195 -7.39 22.28 12.00
CA LEU A 195 -8.47 22.68 11.09
C LEU A 195 -9.60 21.62 11.02
N VAL A 196 -9.26 20.34 11.24
CA VAL A 196 -10.19 19.22 11.12
C VAL A 196 -10.76 18.84 12.49
N LYS A 197 -11.99 19.31 12.80
CA LYS A 197 -12.69 19.06 14.08
C LYS A 197 -12.69 17.58 14.52
N LYS A 198 -12.75 16.63 13.58
CA LYS A 198 -12.80 15.18 13.83
C LYS A 198 -11.44 14.56 14.19
N LEU A 199 -10.33 15.20 13.82
CA LEU A 199 -8.96 14.73 14.07
C LEU A 199 -8.27 15.50 15.21
N ARG A 200 -8.84 16.64 15.63
CA ARG A 200 -8.33 17.51 16.71
C ARG A 200 -8.12 16.78 18.05
N ASN A 201 -8.92 15.73 18.32
CA ASN A 201 -8.89 15.00 19.58
C ASN A 201 -7.89 13.83 19.58
N ILE A 202 -7.13 13.62 18.50
CA ILE A 202 -6.09 12.59 18.48
C ILE A 202 -4.89 13.09 19.31
N PRO A 203 -4.41 12.32 20.30
CA PRO A 203 -3.27 12.72 21.11
C PRO A 203 -2.03 12.96 20.22
N ARG A 204 -1.45 14.16 20.28
CA ARG A 204 -0.33 14.58 19.42
C ARG A 204 0.94 13.79 19.70
N ASP A 205 1.12 13.38 20.94
CA ASP A 205 2.14 12.45 21.42
C ASP A 205 2.08 11.11 20.67
N ARG A 206 0.88 10.66 20.26
CA ARG A 206 0.75 9.42 19.49
C ARG A 206 1.12 9.59 18.02
N LEU A 207 0.85 10.74 17.41
CA LEU A 207 1.11 10.97 15.99
C LEU A 207 2.60 10.99 15.63
N PHE A 208 3.44 11.47 16.54
CA PHE A 208 4.87 11.73 16.27
C PHE A 208 5.84 10.80 17.00
N ILE A 209 5.36 9.67 17.54
CA ILE A 209 6.18 8.70 18.28
C ILE A 209 7.46 8.32 17.53
N TYR A 210 7.42 8.21 16.20
CA TYR A 210 8.59 7.84 15.40
C TYR A 210 9.63 8.96 15.25
N TRP A 211 9.26 10.22 15.46
CA TRP A 211 10.23 11.33 15.52
C TRP A 211 10.90 11.39 16.89
N ASP A 212 10.17 11.10 17.96
CA ASP A 212 10.73 11.04 19.32
C ASP A 212 11.57 9.77 19.54
N ARG A 213 11.15 8.65 18.94
CA ARG A 213 11.82 7.35 18.98
C ARG A 213 12.12 6.87 17.55
N PRO A 214 13.23 7.29 16.94
CA PRO A 214 13.53 6.98 15.53
C PRO A 214 13.96 5.53 15.30
N LEU A 215 14.43 4.82 16.33
CA LEU A 215 15.04 3.50 16.17
C LEU A 215 14.09 2.45 15.52
N PRO A 216 12.81 2.32 15.90
CA PRO A 216 11.87 1.43 15.22
C PRO A 216 11.64 1.82 13.75
N ALA A 217 11.55 3.11 13.45
CA ALA A 217 11.37 3.60 12.08
C ALA A 217 12.61 3.32 11.22
N LEU A 218 13.82 3.52 11.77
CA LEU A 218 15.08 3.23 11.09
C LEU A 218 15.25 1.73 10.82
N LYS A 219 14.95 0.87 11.81
CA LYS A 219 14.93 -0.59 11.62
C LYS A 219 13.94 -1.01 10.53
N ALA A 220 12.73 -0.44 10.57
CA ALA A 220 11.71 -0.72 9.56
C ALA A 220 12.14 -0.22 8.16
N TRP A 221 12.83 0.91 8.08
CA TRP A 221 13.40 1.42 6.83
C TRP A 221 14.49 0.52 6.28
N GLY A 222 15.41 0.02 7.11
CA GLY A 222 16.40 -0.97 6.70
C GLY A 222 15.77 -2.27 6.16
N LEU A 223 14.71 -2.77 6.81
CA LEU A 223 13.96 -3.92 6.30
C LEU A 223 13.27 -3.65 4.96
N SER A 224 12.86 -2.40 4.71
CA SER A 224 12.29 -1.99 3.41
C SER A 224 13.28 -2.24 2.27
N LEU A 225 14.59 -2.09 2.51
CA LEU A 225 15.59 -2.36 1.48
C LEU A 225 15.61 -3.84 1.09
N ILE A 226 15.51 -4.73 2.08
CA ILE A 226 15.41 -6.18 1.84
C ILE A 226 14.15 -6.51 1.06
N VAL A 227 13.01 -5.89 1.40
CA VAL A 227 11.75 -6.08 0.66
C VAL A 227 11.92 -5.70 -0.81
N HIS A 228 12.50 -4.54 -1.10
CA HIS A 228 12.71 -4.10 -2.48
C HIS A 228 13.74 -4.96 -3.21
N LEU A 229 14.80 -5.42 -2.52
CA LEU A 229 15.75 -6.38 -3.10
C LEU A 229 15.06 -7.68 -3.52
N CYS A 230 14.23 -8.25 -2.65
CA CYS A 230 13.46 -9.45 -2.96
C CYS A 230 12.49 -9.21 -4.12
N LEU A 231 11.82 -8.05 -4.16
CA LEU A 231 10.94 -7.70 -5.28
C LEU A 231 11.74 -7.60 -6.58
N VAL A 232 12.88 -6.92 -6.62
CA VAL A 232 13.73 -6.85 -7.81
C VAL A 232 14.17 -8.25 -8.24
N ALA A 233 14.64 -9.08 -7.31
CA ALA A 233 15.05 -10.45 -7.60
C ALA A 233 13.89 -11.31 -8.15
N ALA A 234 12.67 -11.14 -7.63
CA ALA A 234 11.49 -11.81 -8.16
C ALA A 234 11.20 -11.39 -9.60
N HIS A 235 11.27 -10.09 -9.91
CA HIS A 235 11.03 -9.58 -11.27
C HIS A 235 12.11 -10.04 -12.25
N VAL A 236 13.39 -10.06 -11.84
CA VAL A 236 14.49 -10.60 -12.65
C VAL A 236 14.30 -12.10 -12.91
N ALA A 237 13.90 -12.87 -11.89
CA ALA A 237 13.61 -14.30 -12.06
C ALA A 237 12.44 -14.54 -13.03
N MET A 238 11.37 -13.75 -12.93
CA MET A 238 10.25 -13.79 -13.88
C MET A 238 10.70 -13.43 -15.30
N GLY A 239 11.48 -12.36 -15.46
CA GLY A 239 11.98 -11.94 -16.77
C GLY A 239 12.87 -13.00 -17.44
N ARG A 240 13.82 -13.57 -16.70
CA ARG A 240 14.67 -14.68 -17.18
C ARG A 240 13.86 -15.93 -17.52
N SER A 241 12.80 -16.21 -16.77
CA SER A 241 11.91 -17.33 -17.06
C SER A 241 11.18 -17.20 -18.40
N LEU A 242 10.92 -15.96 -18.84
CA LEU A 242 10.27 -15.66 -20.11
C LEU A 242 11.27 -15.56 -21.28
N GLY A 243 12.56 -15.83 -21.04
CA GLY A 243 13.61 -15.75 -22.07
C GLY A 243 14.07 -14.31 -22.36
N LEU A 244 13.67 -13.33 -21.54
CA LEU A 244 14.20 -11.96 -21.65
C LEU A 244 15.64 -11.97 -21.15
N GLY A 245 16.59 -11.68 -22.03
CA GLY A 245 18.00 -11.51 -21.70
C GLY A 245 18.22 -10.25 -20.85
N LEU A 246 18.15 -10.42 -19.52
CA LEU A 246 18.40 -9.41 -18.48
C LEU A 246 19.75 -9.63 -17.78
#